data_AF-A0A846QF83-F1
#
_entry.id   AF-A0A846QF83-F1
#
_cell.length_a   1.000
_cell.length_b   1.000
_cell.length_c   1.000
_cell.angle_alpha   90.00
_cell.angle_beta   90.00
_cell.angle_gamma   90.00
#
_symmetry.space_group_name_H-M   'P 1'
#
loop_
_entity.id
_entity.type
_entity.pdbx_description
1 polymer ?
#
loop_
_entity_poly.entity_id
_entity_poly.type
_entity_poly.pdbx_seq_one_letter_code
_entity_poly.pdbx_strand_id
1 'polypeptide(L)'
;MITEISPSPQEALELIYDNGHRSMILLLGDCCVSYQGRAKSYLDFGERLVIVKKDGSVLVHTGELREPVNWQPPGTRPIYQVNNGNLVIRAQRSK
;
A
#
# COMPACT_ATOMS: atom_id res chain seq x y z
N MET A 1 0.44 16.66 10.08
CA MET A 1 0.66 15.91 8.83
C MET A 1 2.14 15.57 8.81
N ILE A 2 2.47 14.29 8.73
CA ILE A 2 3.86 13.80 8.72
C ILE A 2 4.16 13.39 7.28
N THR A 3 5.27 13.87 6.74
CA THR A 3 5.69 13.63 5.36
C THR A 3 7.18 13.39 5.36
N GLU A 4 7.61 12.34 4.68
CA GLU A 4 9.02 12.07 4.42
C GLU A 4 9.24 11.92 2.91
N ILE A 5 10.35 12.46 2.42
CA ILE A 5 10.69 12.47 0.99
C ILE A 5 11.86 11.53 0.77
N SER A 6 11.66 10.57 -0.14
CA SER A 6 12.64 9.50 -0.42
C SER A 6 13.12 8.73 0.83
N PRO A 7 12.23 8.33 1.76
CA PRO A 7 12.64 7.50 2.88
C PRO A 7 13.12 6.13 2.37
N SER A 8 14.09 5.55 3.06
CA SER A 8 14.38 4.14 2.91
C SER A 8 13.13 3.30 3.26
N PRO A 9 13.03 2.06 2.75
CA PRO A 9 11.95 1.15 3.12
C PRO A 9 11.79 0.96 4.63
N GLN A 10 12.89 1.00 5.37
CA GLN A 10 12.91 0.83 6.82
C GLN A 10 12.36 2.07 7.54
N GLU A 11 12.80 3.27 7.15
CA GLU A 11 12.25 4.53 7.69
C GLU A 11 10.75 4.64 7.37
N ALA A 12 10.34 4.27 6.15
CA ALA A 12 8.92 4.24 5.78
C ALA A 12 8.10 3.27 6.66
N LEU A 13 8.66 2.09 6.96
CA LEU A 13 8.03 1.12 7.84
C LEU A 13 7.86 1.67 9.26
N GLU A 14 8.90 2.29 9.81
CA GLU A 14 8.89 2.90 11.15
C GLU A 14 7.85 4.01 11.25
N LEU A 15 7.78 4.91 10.26
CA LEU A 15 6.75 5.94 10.18
C LEU A 15 5.34 5.36 10.19
N ILE A 16 5.12 4.26 9.46
CA ILE A 16 3.83 3.56 9.41
C ILE A 16 3.49 2.95 10.77
N TYR A 17 4.44 2.35 11.48
CA TYR A 17 4.18 1.79 12.80
C TYR A 17 3.84 2.86 13.84
N ASP A 18 4.62 3.94 13.86
CA ASP A 18 4.46 5.00 14.85
C ASP A 18 3.14 5.78 14.65
N ASN A 19 2.70 5.94 13.41
CA ASN A 19 1.63 6.88 13.06
C ASN A 19 0.43 6.28 12.34
N GLY A 20 0.60 5.14 11.66
CA GLY A 20 -0.38 4.58 10.73
C GLY A 20 -1.71 4.16 11.37
N HIS A 21 -1.72 3.87 12.67
CA HIS A 21 -2.95 3.56 13.40
C HIS A 21 -3.86 4.79 13.62
N ARG A 22 -3.32 6.01 13.53
CA ARG A 22 -4.08 7.26 13.76
C ARG A 22 -4.46 7.98 12.47
N SER A 23 -3.79 7.66 11.38
CA SER A 23 -3.79 8.45 10.13
C SER A 23 -4.12 7.61 8.91
N MET A 24 -4.59 8.26 7.84
CA MET A 24 -4.52 7.70 6.49
C MET A 24 -3.07 7.71 6.04
N ILE A 25 -2.65 6.68 5.31
CA ILE A 25 -1.30 6.57 4.74
C ILE A 25 -1.40 6.80 3.23
N LEU A 26 -0.53 7.67 2.72
CA LEU A 26 -0.33 7.89 1.29
C LEU A 26 1.14 7.56 0.97
N LEU A 27 1.35 6.69 0.00
CA LEU A 27 2.68 6.35 -0.51
C LEU A 27 2.67 6.65 -2.00
N LEU A 28 3.66 7.41 -2.46
CA LEU A 28 3.89 7.71 -3.86
C LEU A 28 5.29 7.24 -4.23
N GLY A 29 5.40 6.42 -5.24
CA GLY A 29 6.69 5.92 -5.69
C GLY A 29 6.56 4.71 -6.60
N ASP A 30 7.70 4.12 -6.91
CA ASP A 30 7.77 2.91 -7.73
C ASP A 30 7.27 1.70 -6.93
N CYS A 31 6.26 1.00 -7.42
CA CYS A 31 5.71 -0.17 -6.75
C CYS A 31 5.23 -1.23 -7.74
N CYS A 32 5.44 -2.51 -7.44
CA CYS A 32 4.77 -3.60 -8.14
C CYS A 32 3.56 -4.10 -7.33
N VAL A 33 2.61 -4.77 -7.96
CA VAL A 33 1.44 -5.37 -7.29
C VAL A 33 1.28 -6.81 -7.72
N SER A 34 1.20 -7.71 -6.74
CA SER A 34 0.77 -9.09 -6.94
C SER A 34 -0.57 -9.31 -6.26
N TYR A 35 -1.59 -9.64 -7.05
CA TYR A 35 -2.94 -9.88 -6.56
C TYR A 35 -3.36 -11.33 -6.81
N GLN A 36 -3.93 -11.95 -5.77
CA GLN A 36 -4.51 -13.28 -5.85
C GLN A 36 -5.81 -13.32 -5.05
N GLY A 37 -6.90 -13.67 -5.73
CA GLY A 37 -8.25 -13.76 -5.15
C GLY A 37 -9.24 -14.36 -6.14
N ARG A 38 -10.34 -13.64 -6.43
CA ARG A 38 -11.31 -14.05 -7.47
C ARG A 38 -10.70 -14.09 -8.88
N ALA A 39 -9.62 -13.34 -9.07
CA ALA A 39 -8.77 -13.38 -10.23
C ALA A 39 -7.31 -13.42 -9.76
N LYS A 40 -6.38 -13.51 -10.71
CA LYS A 40 -4.94 -13.36 -10.45
C LYS A 40 -4.38 -12.34 -11.42
N SER A 41 -3.67 -11.35 -10.90
CA SER A 41 -3.01 -10.33 -11.72
C SER A 41 -1.65 -9.97 -11.13
N TYR A 42 -0.76 -9.53 -12.01
CA TYR A 42 0.52 -8.95 -11.64
C TYR A 42 0.67 -7.63 -12.40
N LEU A 43 1.03 -6.58 -11.68
CA LEU A 43 1.45 -5.31 -12.22
C LEU A 43 2.92 -5.13 -11.88
N ASP A 44 3.76 -4.99 -12.90
CA ASP A 44 5.19 -4.75 -12.72
C ASP A 44 5.44 -3.36 -12.11
N PHE A 45 6.69 -3.08 -11.74
CA PHE A 45 7.14 -1.78 -11.25
C PHE A 45 6.71 -0.62 -12.16
N GLY A 46 6.44 0.52 -11.54
CA GLY A 46 5.94 1.76 -12.10
C GLY A 46 5.40 2.69 -11.00
N GLU A 47 5.30 3.99 -11.32
CA GLU A 47 4.84 5.02 -10.38
C GLU A 47 3.37 4.84 -10.02
N ARG A 48 3.09 4.71 -8.72
CA ARG A 48 1.75 4.48 -8.18
C ARG A 48 1.50 5.29 -6.93
N LEU A 49 0.25 5.72 -6.79
CA LEU A 49 -0.29 6.21 -5.53
C LEU A 49 -0.96 5.05 -4.80
N VAL A 50 -0.42 4.69 -3.63
CA VAL A 50 -1.03 3.73 -2.72
C VAL A 50 -1.68 4.48 -1.56
N ILE A 51 -2.97 4.20 -1.34
CA ILE A 51 -3.76 4.78 -0.27
C ILE A 51 -4.15 3.67 0.70
N VAL A 52 -3.81 3.83 1.98
CA VAL A 52 -4.33 2.98 3.06
C VAL A 52 -5.21 3.81 3.99
N LYS A 53 -6.49 3.48 4.02
CA LYS A 53 -7.49 4.16 4.85
C LYS A 53 -7.58 3.55 6.24
N LYS A 54 -8.11 4.31 7.19
CA LYS A 54 -8.29 3.88 8.60
C LYS A 54 -9.25 2.70 8.76
N ASP A 55 -10.16 2.51 7.81
CA ASP A 55 -11.06 1.35 7.77
C ASP A 55 -10.40 0.10 7.18
N GLY A 56 -9.11 0.17 6.83
CA GLY A 56 -8.35 -0.92 6.25
C GLY A 56 -8.41 -1.01 4.72
N SER A 57 -9.19 -0.16 4.05
CA SER A 57 -9.22 -0.14 2.59
C SER A 57 -7.84 0.19 2.03
N VAL A 58 -7.40 -0.59 1.04
CA VAL A 58 -6.15 -0.35 0.29
C VAL A 58 -6.51 -0.08 -1.16
N LEU A 59 -6.02 1.01 -1.72
CA LEU A 59 -6.25 1.40 -3.11
C LEU A 59 -4.90 1.66 -3.77
N VAL A 60 -4.72 1.17 -5.00
CA VAL A 60 -3.55 1.45 -5.83
C VAL A 60 -4.03 2.15 -7.09
N HIS A 61 -3.52 3.35 -7.34
CA HIS A 61 -3.82 4.15 -8.52
C HIS A 61 -2.57 4.35 -9.38
N THR A 62 -2.80 4.41 -10.69
CA THR A 62 -1.89 4.96 -11.68
C THR A 62 -2.20 6.44 -11.95
N GLY A 63 -1.40 7.11 -12.78
CA GLY A 63 -1.67 8.50 -13.22
C GLY A 63 -2.88 8.66 -14.16
N GLU A 64 -3.54 7.57 -14.53
CA GLU A 64 -4.68 7.54 -15.43
C GLU A 64 -5.89 6.85 -14.79
N LEU A 65 -7.08 7.15 -15.35
CA LEU A 65 -8.39 6.60 -15.02
C LEU A 65 -8.91 6.94 -13.61
N ARG A 66 -10.24 6.89 -13.47
CA ARG A 66 -10.93 7.22 -12.21
C ARG A 66 -10.79 6.12 -11.16
N GLU A 67 -10.77 4.87 -11.59
CA GLU A 67 -10.82 3.70 -10.69
C GLU A 67 -9.42 3.22 -10.31
N PRO A 68 -9.24 2.65 -9.10
CA PRO A 68 -7.97 2.04 -8.73
C PRO A 68 -7.70 0.78 -9.58
N VAL A 69 -6.44 0.58 -9.95
CA VAL A 69 -6.01 -0.61 -10.70
C VAL A 69 -6.02 -1.88 -9.84
N ASN A 70 -5.82 -1.73 -8.53
CA ASN A 70 -5.97 -2.80 -7.54
C ASN A 70 -6.52 -2.25 -6.23
N TRP A 71 -7.33 -3.04 -5.53
CA TRP A 71 -7.89 -2.61 -4.26
C TRP A 71 -8.26 -3.77 -3.33
N GLN A 72 -8.35 -3.45 -2.03
CA GLN A 72 -8.93 -4.27 -0.98
C GLN A 72 -10.01 -3.47 -0.23
N PRO A 73 -11.20 -4.06 0.04
CA PRO A 73 -12.29 -3.39 0.73
C PRO A 73 -11.99 -3.03 2.20
N PRO A 74 -12.86 -2.23 2.82
CA PRO A 74 -12.89 -2.03 4.27
C PRO A 74 -12.91 -3.34 5.06
N GLY A 75 -12.40 -3.29 6.29
CA GLY A 75 -12.27 -4.45 7.19
C GLY A 75 -11.02 -5.31 6.95
N THR A 76 -10.19 -4.93 5.99
CA THR A 76 -8.87 -5.54 5.79
C THR A 76 -7.89 -5.07 6.87
N ARG A 77 -6.96 -5.91 7.32
CA ARG A 77 -5.86 -5.52 8.22
C ARG A 77 -4.53 -5.65 7.47
N PRO A 78 -4.04 -4.59 6.83
CA PRO A 78 -2.77 -4.65 6.12
C PRO A 78 -1.62 -4.94 7.10
N ILE A 79 -0.70 -5.79 6.65
CA ILE A 79 0.57 -6.04 7.33
C ILE A 79 1.67 -5.34 6.54
N TYR A 80 2.57 -4.67 7.25
CA TYR A 80 3.70 -3.95 6.69
C TYR A 80 4.99 -4.64 7.12
N GLN A 81 5.93 -4.79 6.20
CA GLN A 81 7.24 -5.38 6.48
C GLN A 81 8.23 -4.91 5.43
N VAL A 82 9.52 -4.95 5.75
CA VAL A 82 10.58 -4.82 4.73
C VAL A 82 11.01 -6.22 4.32
N ASN A 83 11.06 -6.48 3.01
CA ASN A 83 11.58 -7.72 2.45
C ASN A 83 12.44 -7.40 1.21
N ASN A 84 13.64 -7.98 1.14
CA ASN A 84 14.57 -7.77 0.03
C ASN A 84 14.75 -6.27 -0.34
N GLY A 85 14.87 -5.41 0.68
CA GLY A 85 15.04 -3.97 0.47
C GLY A 85 13.80 -3.25 -0.07
N ASN A 86 12.60 -3.82 0.04
CA ASN A 86 11.34 -3.19 -0.37
C ASN A 86 10.35 -3.15 0.79
N LEU A 87 9.60 -2.05 0.91
CA LEU A 87 8.43 -1.97 1.78
C LEU A 87 7.30 -2.79 1.14
N VAL A 88 6.81 -3.80 1.85
CA VAL A 88 5.75 -4.69 1.40
C VAL A 88 4.49 -4.47 2.21
N ILE A 89 3.39 -4.16 1.52
CA ILE A 89 2.05 -4.05 2.08
C ILE A 89 1.25 -5.29 1.70
N ARG A 90 0.96 -6.14 2.68
CA ARG A 90 0.14 -7.34 2.47
C ARG A 90 -1.27 -7.10 2.99
N ALA A 91 -2.21 -6.91 2.06
CA ALA A 91 -3.61 -6.68 2.38
C ALA A 91 -4.43 -7.94 2.06
N GLN A 92 -4.68 -8.77 3.08
CA GLN A 92 -5.44 -10.02 2.94
C GLN A 92 -6.73 -9.95 3.75
N ARG A 93 -7.83 -10.43 3.17
CA ARG A 93 -9.05 -10.74 3.93
C ARG A 93 -8.94 -12.15 4.49
N SER A 94 -9.09 -12.27 5.81
CA SER A 94 -9.51 -13.52 6.44
C SER A 94 -10.92 -13.86 5.95
N LYS A 95 -11.20 -15.14 5.70
CA LYS A 95 -12.55 -15.61 5.39
C LYS A 95 -13.50 -15.32 6.54
#